data_AF-A0A853BFJ9-F1
#
_entry.id   AF-A0A853BFJ9-F1
#
_cell.length_a   1.000
_cell.length_b   1.000
_cell.length_c   1.000
_cell.angle_alpha   90.00
_cell.angle_beta   90.00
_cell.angle_gamma   90.00
#
_symmetry.space_group_name_H-M   'P 1'
#
loop_
_entity.id
_entity.type
_entity.pdbx_description
1 polymer ?
#
loop_
_entity_poly.entity_id
_entity_poly.type
_entity_poly.pdbx_seq_one_letter_code
_entity_poly.pdbx_strand_id
1 'polypeptide(L)' 'MQCGFCTPGLLVQADDLIARTVGAGGPVPGEAEIREALAGNLCRCTGYQAAVRRAAEHAHARRLRPDGP' A
#
# COMPACT_ATOMS: atom_id res chain seq x y z
N MET A 1 2.38 -14.27 3.37
CA MET A 1 1.23 -14.38 2.45
C MET A 1 0.43 -15.61 2.87
N GLN A 2 -0.90 -15.58 2.76
CA GLN A 2 -1.75 -16.76 3.03
C GLN A 2 -2.36 -17.24 1.71
N CYS A 3 -3.69 -17.19 1.56
CA CYS A 3 -4.44 -17.67 0.39
C CYS A 3 -4.18 -16.92 -0.93
N GLY A 4 -3.65 -15.69 -0.90
CA GLY A 4 -3.24 -14.94 -2.10
C GLY A 4 -4.37 -14.33 -2.95
N PHE A 5 -5.63 -14.74 -2.78
CA PHE A 5 -6.74 -14.29 -3.63
C PHE A 5 -6.91 -12.76 -3.72
N CYS A 6 -6.85 -12.07 -2.57
CA CYS A 6 -6.98 -10.60 -2.52
C CYS A 6 -5.70 -9.86 -2.92
N THR A 7 -4.57 -10.56 -3.08
CA THR A 7 -3.25 -9.93 -3.25
C THR A 7 -3.16 -9.06 -4.50
N PRO A 8 -3.64 -9.47 -5.70
CA PRO A 8 -3.56 -8.62 -6.89
C PRO A 8 -4.26 -7.27 -6.70
N GLY A 9 -5.48 -7.28 -6.15
CA GLY A 9 -6.25 -6.04 -5.92
C GLY A 9 -5.62 -5.13 -4.86
N LEU A 10 -5.08 -5.72 -3.78
CA LEU A 10 -4.34 -4.97 -2.77
C LEU A 10 -3.06 -4.32 -3.33
N LEU A 11 -2.34 -4.99 -4.24
CA LEU A 11 -1.14 -4.46 -4.86
C LEU A 11 -1.44 -3.24 -5.73
N VAL A 12 -2.46 -3.34 -6.59
CA VAL A 12 -2.84 -2.24 -7.49
C VAL A 12 -3.32 -1.02 -6.69
N GLN A 13 -4.16 -1.21 -5.66
CA GLN A 13 -4.60 -0.10 -4.82
C GLN A 13 -3.46 0.53 -4.00
N ALA A 14 -2.53 -0.29 -3.48
CA ALA A 14 -1.38 0.22 -2.75
C ALA A 14 -0.46 1.03 -3.67
N ASP A 15 -0.21 0.57 -4.90
CA ASP A 15 0.61 1.29 -5.86
C ASP A 15 -0.04 2.61 -6.30
N ASP A 16 -1.34 2.62 -6.60
CA ASP A 16 -2.08 3.86 -6.93
C ASP A 16 -1.98 4.89 -5.80
N LEU A 17 -2.21 4.46 -4.56
CA LEU A 17 -2.08 5.33 -3.38
C LEU A 17 -0.66 5.93 -3.30
N ILE A 18 0.37 5.12 -3.47
CA ILE A 18 1.76 5.57 -3.33
C ILE A 18 2.17 6.47 -4.50
N ALA A 19 1.71 6.18 -5.71
CA ALA A 19 1.96 7.01 -6.89
C ALA A 19 1.37 8.41 -6.74
N ARG A 20 0.11 8.53 -6.30
CA ARG A 20 -0.57 9.82 -6.12
C ARG A 20 -0.17 10.59 -4.85
N THR A 21 0.53 9.93 -3.92
CA THR A 21 1.05 10.56 -2.69
C THR A 21 2.55 10.81 -2.83
N VAL A 22 3.37 9.83 -2.44
CA VAL A 22 4.83 9.92 -2.45
C VAL A 22 5.37 10.17 -3.85
N GLY A 23 4.83 9.48 -4.87
CA GLY A 23 5.26 9.63 -6.26
C GLY A 23 4.98 11.01 -6.86
N ALA A 24 3.97 11.72 -6.36
CA ALA A 24 3.66 13.09 -6.74
C ALA A 24 4.43 14.15 -5.92
N GLY A 25 5.43 13.73 -5.13
CA GLY A 25 6.22 14.59 -4.25
C GLY A 25 5.59 14.86 -2.88
N GLY A 26 4.39 14.33 -2.63
CA GLY A 26 3.64 14.46 -1.38
C GLY A 26 4.23 13.67 -0.20
N PRO A 27 3.55 13.73 0.97
CA PRO A 27 3.99 13.01 2.18
C PRO A 27 3.76 11.50 2.06
N VAL A 28 4.41 10.74 2.94
CA VAL A 28 4.11 9.32 3.13
C VAL A 28 2.73 9.20 3.80
N PRO A 29 1.79 8.41 3.25
CA PRO A 29 0.47 8.24 3.85
C PRO A 29 0.56 7.50 5.18
N GLY A 30 -0.28 7.91 6.14
CA GLY A 30 -0.40 7.26 7.43
C GLY A 30 -1.12 5.91 7.36
N GLU A 31 -1.04 5.12 8.44
CA GLU A 31 -1.65 3.78 8.48
C GLU A 31 -3.17 3.80 8.22
N ALA A 32 -3.88 4.80 8.76
CA ALA A 32 -5.31 4.95 8.57
C ALA A 32 -5.68 5.22 7.10
N GLU A 33 -4.90 6.08 6.41
CA GLU A 33 -5.11 6.39 4.99
C GLU A 33 -4.83 5.17 4.12
N ILE A 34 -3.77 4.42 4.43
CA ILE A 34 -3.46 3.14 3.75
C ILE A 34 -4.61 2.15 3.95
N ARG A 35 -5.13 2.02 5.17
CA ARG A 35 -6.23 1.11 5.47
C ARG A 35 -7.50 1.47 4.70
N GLU A 36 -7.81 2.76 4.62
CA GLU A 36 -8.97 3.25 3.87
C GLU A 36 -8.81 2.97 2.37
N ALA A 37 -7.63 3.27 1.80
CA ALA A 37 -7.36 2.98 0.38
C ALA A 37 -7.49 1.49 0.04
N LEU A 38 -7.15 0.60 0.98
CA LEU A 38 -7.24 -0.85 0.79
C LEU A 38 -8.63 -1.42 1.11
N ALA A 39 -9.55 -0.65 1.69
CA ALA A 39 -10.85 -1.14 2.17
C ALA A 39 -11.75 -1.68 1.05
N GLY A 40 -11.54 -1.23 -0.19
CA GLY A 40 -12.21 -1.76 -1.39
C GLY A 40 -11.81 -3.19 -1.77
N ASN A 41 -10.77 -3.78 -1.15
CA ASN A 41 -10.28 -5.12 -1.46
C ASN A 41 -10.39 -6.06 -0.27
N LEU A 42 -11.49 -6.82 -0.20
CA LEU A 42 -11.76 -7.71 0.93
C LEU A 42 -10.67 -8.77 1.13
N CYS A 43 -10.03 -8.73 2.30
CA CYS A 43 -9.03 -9.70 2.72
C CYS A 43 -9.51 -10.53 3.91
N ARG A 44 -9.87 -11.80 3.67
CA ARG A 44 -10.30 -12.70 4.76
C ARG A 44 -9.15 -13.32 5.54
N CYS A 45 -8.02 -13.56 4.88
CA CYS A 45 -6.95 -14.40 5.45
C CYS A 45 -6.04 -13.64 6.44
N THR A 46 -5.83 -12.33 6.27
CA THR A 46 -4.90 -11.54 7.12
C THR A 46 -5.53 -10.34 7.81
N GLY A 47 -6.80 -10.04 7.56
CA GLY A 47 -7.48 -8.86 8.14
C GLY A 47 -6.71 -7.55 7.88
N TYR A 48 -6.16 -7.40 6.68
CA TYR A 48 -5.38 -6.23 6.21
C TYR A 48 -4.04 -5.95 6.89
N GLN A 49 -3.78 -6.42 8.12
CA GLN A 49 -2.59 -6.05 8.89
C GLN A 49 -1.28 -6.21 8.12
N ALA A 50 -1.11 -7.34 7.44
CA ALA A 50 0.07 -7.59 6.63
C ALA A 50 0.17 -6.64 5.41
N ALA A 51 -0.94 -6.35 4.73
CA ALA A 51 -0.96 -5.49 3.55
C ALA A 51 -0.67 -4.03 3.91
N VAL A 52 -1.30 -3.54 4.98
CA VAL A 52 -1.11 -2.19 5.50
C VAL A 52 0.35 -1.96 5.88
N ARG A 53 0.96 -2.88 6.64
CA ARG A 53 2.37 -2.78 7.02
C ARG A 53 3.29 -2.76 5.79
N ARG A 54 3.06 -3.64 4.81
CA ARG A 54 3.90 -3.69 3.60
C ARG A 54 3.74 -2.44 2.72
N ALA A 55 2.55 -1.89 2.61
CA ALA A 55 2.32 -0.64 1.90
C ALA A 55 3.05 0.53 2.57
N ALA A 56 3.03 0.62 3.91
CA ALA A 56 3.78 1.63 4.65
C ALA A 56 5.30 1.50 4.40
N GLU A 57 5.85 0.28 4.54
CA GLU A 57 7.26 0.00 4.23
C GLU A 57 7.63 0.43 2.79
N HIS A 58 6.77 0.11 1.82
CA HIS A 58 7.01 0.48 0.42
C HIS A 58 6.93 1.99 0.18
N ALA A 59 5.97 2.68 0.79
CA ALA A 59 5.83 4.13 0.69
C ALA A 59 7.05 4.86 1.26
N HIS A 60 7.57 4.42 2.41
CA HIS A 60 8.81 4.91 2.97
C HIS A 60 10.01 4.66 2.05
N ALA A 61 10.12 3.45 1.49
CA ALA A 61 11.19 3.13 0.54
C ALA A 61 11.15 4.01 -0.71
N ARG A 62 9.97 4.26 -1.28
CA ARG A 62 9.77 5.12 -2.45
C ARG A 62 10.11 6.58 -2.16
N ARG A 63 9.90 7.06 -0.92
CA ARG A 63 10.28 8.41 -0.53
C ARG A 63 11.80 8.60 -0.50
N LEU A 64 12.54 7.58 -0.09
CA LEU A 64 14.00 7.60 -0.03
C LEU A 64 14.66 7.39 -1.39
N ARG A 65 13.91 6.87 -2.38
CA ARG A 65 14.38 6.56 -3.73
C ARG A 65 13.39 7.08 -4.77
N PRO A 66 13.24 8.41 -4.92
CA PRO A 66 12.32 8.99 -5.89
C PRO A 66 12.66 8.59 -7.34
N ASP A 67 13.95 8.31 -7.60
CA ASP A 67 14.47 7.88 -8.91
C ASP A 67 14.71 6.36 -9.01
N GLY A 68 14.14 5.56 -8.08
CA GLY A 68 14.26 4.08 -8.08
C GLY A 68 13.58 3.43 -9.30
N PRO A 69 14.02 2.23 -9.72
CA PRO A 69 13.93 1.75 -11.11
C PRO A 69 12.55 1.87 -11.75
#